data_AF-A0A928D585-F1
#
_entry.id   AF-A0A928D585-F1
#
_cell.length_a   1.000
_cell.length_b   1.000
_cell.length_c   1.000
_cell.angle_alpha   90.00
_cell.angle_beta   90.00
_cell.angle_gamma   90.00
#
_symmetry.space_group_name_H-M   'P 1'
#
loop_
_entity.id
_entity.type
_entity.pdbx_description
1 polymer ?
#
loop_
_entity_poly.entity_id
_entity_poly.type
_entity_poly.pdbx_seq_one_letter_code
_entity_poly.pdbx_strand_id
1 'polypeptide(L)'
;MKTNFIKALIGTCSGVDIFEQLRTQHGFRTFWHLLLMNFICSIIIGLGLYPEWKKQASGSIERVIEHCGDLRLDKNGITPEKEPEKAKNFLIAGPVSVTYLPPECDVLPEKFDQGCDMGILWSGAHVAVWRKNAEDRYTLSVMGNIAPQSNGKSIAPEDMIKQLRDAPPVKLPEGDSQVLTYNKLTALSKLVQVMAVLMIALFNLTQIFIYIAMFAGVFALMGMGRPRRIKVGEMVKLAIYAGFPAMLIGSVATALRLPLLDFDMVYVLGMTIYLMIAMNRLERRRQEQEWQNNEPPANDRMG
;
A
#
# COMPACT_ATOMS: atom_id res chain seq x y z
N MET A 1 3.38 34.85 -6.79
CA MET A 1 3.87 34.31 -5.49
C MET A 1 3.97 32.79 -5.57
N LYS A 2 5.01 32.19 -4.95
CA LYS A 2 5.21 30.75 -4.89
C LYS A 2 4.35 30.13 -3.77
N THR A 3 3.40 29.26 -4.08
CA THR A 3 2.50 28.63 -3.10
C THR A 3 3.20 27.45 -2.41
N ASN A 4 3.40 27.49 -1.10
CA ASN A 4 3.94 26.36 -0.32
C ASN A 4 2.90 25.24 -0.14
N PHE A 5 3.35 24.07 0.29
CA PHE A 5 2.51 22.89 0.43
C PHE A 5 1.29 23.15 1.31
N ILE A 6 1.50 23.73 2.50
CA ILE A 6 0.42 24.00 3.46
C ILE A 6 -0.62 24.96 2.87
N LYS A 7 -0.18 26.04 2.19
CA LYS A 7 -1.10 26.95 1.51
C LYS A 7 -1.86 26.26 0.38
N ALA A 8 -1.19 25.39 -0.39
CA ALA A 8 -1.84 24.60 -1.44
C ALA A 8 -2.88 23.64 -0.84
N LEU A 9 -2.54 22.93 0.22
CA LEU A 9 -3.42 21.99 0.92
C LEU A 9 -4.64 22.69 1.50
N ILE A 10 -4.44 23.70 2.36
CA ILE A 10 -5.54 24.44 2.97
C ILE A 10 -6.38 25.11 1.89
N GLY A 11 -5.75 25.77 0.92
CA GLY A 11 -6.49 26.44 -0.14
C GLY A 11 -7.34 25.49 -0.96
N THR A 12 -6.81 24.33 -1.36
CA THR A 12 -7.58 23.31 -2.11
C THR A 12 -8.64 22.64 -1.27
N CYS A 13 -8.51 22.59 0.06
CA CYS A 13 -9.56 22.06 0.93
C CYS A 13 -10.63 23.11 1.29
N SER A 14 -10.30 24.40 1.23
CA SER A 14 -11.21 25.49 1.58
C SER A 14 -11.96 26.09 0.38
N GLY A 15 -11.51 25.86 -0.86
CA GLY A 15 -12.22 26.33 -2.04
C GLY A 15 -11.39 26.32 -3.33
N VAL A 16 -12.01 26.77 -4.43
CA VAL A 16 -11.41 26.68 -5.77
C VAL A 16 -10.64 27.93 -6.21
N ASP A 17 -10.61 28.98 -5.38
CA ASP A 17 -9.96 30.25 -5.76
C ASP A 17 -8.44 30.16 -5.84
N ILE A 18 -7.84 29.19 -5.15
CA ILE A 18 -6.38 28.98 -5.18
C ILE A 18 -5.89 28.39 -6.52
N PHE A 19 -6.77 27.80 -7.33
CA PHE A 19 -6.38 27.03 -8.52
C PHE A 19 -5.73 27.89 -9.61
N GLU A 20 -6.03 29.19 -9.66
CA GLU A 20 -5.37 30.14 -10.55
C GLU A 20 -3.88 30.30 -10.23
N GLN A 21 -3.52 30.27 -8.94
CA GLN A 21 -2.13 30.29 -8.49
C GLN A 21 -1.45 28.92 -8.62
N LEU A 22 -2.23 27.84 -8.58
CA LEU A 22 -1.70 26.47 -8.63
C LEU A 22 -1.38 26.03 -10.07
N ARG A 23 -2.17 26.43 -11.07
CA ARG A 23 -1.89 26.09 -12.48
C ARG A 23 -0.54 26.61 -12.96
N THR A 24 -0.09 27.74 -12.43
CA THR A 24 1.19 28.39 -12.79
C THR A 24 2.37 27.84 -12.00
N GLN A 25 2.17 26.91 -11.06
CA GLN A 25 3.26 26.31 -10.31
C GLN A 25 4.20 25.49 -11.20
N HIS A 26 5.44 25.36 -10.74
CA HIS A 26 6.44 24.51 -11.38
C HIS A 26 6.05 23.02 -11.25
N GLY A 27 6.28 22.23 -12.30
CA GLY A 27 5.91 20.81 -12.35
C GLY A 27 6.54 20.00 -11.21
N PHE A 28 7.86 20.15 -11.01
CA PHE A 28 8.58 19.47 -9.94
C PHE A 28 8.03 19.78 -8.54
N ARG A 29 7.60 21.03 -8.31
CA ARG A 29 7.00 21.41 -7.03
C ARG A 29 5.65 20.74 -6.82
N THR A 30 4.86 20.64 -7.88
CA THR A 30 3.55 19.98 -7.84
C THR A 30 3.71 18.49 -7.57
N PHE A 31 4.69 17.85 -8.20
CA PHE A 31 5.09 16.48 -7.89
C PHE A 31 5.52 16.33 -6.42
N TRP A 32 6.32 17.25 -5.88
CA TRP A 32 6.75 17.19 -4.48
C TRP A 32 5.59 17.38 -3.50
N HIS A 33 4.64 18.27 -3.81
CA HIS A 33 3.42 18.41 -3.03
C HIS A 33 2.57 17.13 -3.06
N LEU A 34 2.47 16.46 -4.21
CA LEU A 34 1.77 15.18 -4.32
C LEU A 34 2.43 14.09 -3.46
N LEU A 35 3.76 13.99 -3.47
CA LEU A 35 4.47 13.03 -2.65
C LEU A 35 4.23 13.25 -1.15
N LEU A 36 4.32 14.50 -0.70
CA LEU A 36 4.05 14.85 0.70
C LEU A 36 2.60 14.55 1.08
N MET A 37 1.66 14.85 0.18
CA MET A 37 0.25 14.56 0.36
C MET A 37 -0.01 13.05 0.49
N ASN A 38 0.60 12.25 -0.38
CA ASN A 38 0.51 10.79 -0.34
C ASN A 38 1.10 10.22 0.95
N PHE A 39 2.21 10.77 1.43
CA PHE A 39 2.81 10.36 2.69
C PHE A 39 1.88 10.63 3.88
N ILE A 40 1.25 11.80 3.94
CA ILE A 40 0.25 12.13 4.98
C ILE A 40 -0.93 11.16 4.92
N CYS A 41 -1.46 10.89 3.73
CA CYS A 41 -2.55 9.95 3.52
C CYS A 41 -2.22 8.54 4.02
N SER A 42 -1.01 8.08 3.75
CA SER A 42 -0.53 6.76 4.17
C SER A 42 -0.37 6.66 5.69
N ILE A 43 0.05 7.75 6.35
CA ILE A 43 0.06 7.83 7.80
C ILE A 43 -1.36 7.75 8.36
N ILE A 44 -2.33 8.49 7.79
CA ILE A 44 -3.73 8.46 8.23
C ILE A 44 -4.28 7.02 8.15
N ILE A 45 -4.08 6.34 7.02
CA ILE A 45 -4.50 4.95 6.82
C ILE A 45 -3.80 4.03 7.83
N GLY A 46 -2.47 4.15 7.95
CA GLY A 46 -1.67 3.35 8.87
C GLY A 46 -2.11 3.50 10.32
N LEU A 47 -2.41 4.73 10.77
CA LEU A 47 -2.92 5.00 12.11
C LEU A 47 -4.32 4.41 12.33
N GLY A 48 -5.20 4.45 11.33
CA GLY A 48 -6.52 3.82 11.40
C GLY A 48 -6.45 2.29 11.51
N LEU A 49 -5.52 1.66 10.79
CA LEU A 49 -5.32 0.21 10.79
C LEU A 49 -4.47 -0.29 11.97
N TYR A 50 -3.73 0.59 12.63
CA TYR A 50 -2.78 0.25 13.69
C TYR A 50 -3.37 -0.58 14.85
N PRO A 51 -4.55 -0.27 15.41
CA PRO A 51 -5.10 -1.05 16.52
C PRO A 51 -5.31 -2.52 16.18
N GLU A 52 -5.75 -2.80 14.96
CA GLU A 52 -5.99 -4.15 14.48
C GLU A 52 -4.69 -4.88 14.17
N TRP A 53 -3.75 -4.22 13.48
CA TRP A 53 -2.43 -4.79 13.25
C TRP A 53 -1.70 -5.10 14.55
N LYS A 54 -1.86 -4.24 15.57
CA LYS A 54 -1.32 -4.48 16.90
C LYS A 54 -1.96 -5.71 17.53
N LYS A 55 -3.29 -5.80 17.53
CA LYS A 55 -4.04 -6.95 18.08
C LYS A 55 -3.68 -8.25 17.38
N GLN A 56 -3.57 -8.22 16.05
CA GLN A 56 -3.19 -9.36 15.24
C GLN A 56 -1.73 -9.76 15.50
N ALA A 57 -0.80 -8.80 15.53
CA ALA A 57 0.60 -9.09 15.80
C ALA A 57 0.80 -9.69 17.20
N SER A 58 0.21 -9.08 18.24
CA SER A 58 0.33 -9.62 19.61
C SER A 58 -0.27 -11.01 19.72
N GLY A 59 -1.48 -11.23 19.18
CA GLY A 59 -2.12 -12.55 19.20
C GLY A 59 -1.34 -13.61 18.42
N SER A 60 -0.72 -13.25 17.30
CA SER A 60 0.15 -14.16 16.55
C SER A 60 1.43 -14.51 17.31
N ILE A 61 2.08 -13.51 17.92
CA ILE A 61 3.30 -13.73 18.72
C ILE A 61 3.00 -14.59 19.94
N GLU A 62 1.91 -14.30 20.66
CA GLU A 62 1.47 -15.08 21.83
C GLU A 62 1.29 -16.56 21.46
N ARG A 63 0.60 -16.87 20.36
CA ARG A 63 0.40 -18.27 19.92
C ARG A 63 1.70 -18.95 19.50
N VAL A 64 2.61 -18.22 18.84
CA VAL A 64 3.94 -18.75 18.51
C VAL A 64 4.68 -19.11 19.79
N ILE A 65 4.73 -18.22 20.78
CA ILE A 65 5.42 -18.49 22.05
C ILE A 65 4.74 -19.61 22.85
N GLU A 66 3.41 -19.67 22.86
CA GLU A 66 2.65 -20.73 23.54
C GLU A 66 3.02 -22.13 23.03
N HIS A 67 3.11 -22.30 21.70
CA HIS A 67 3.38 -23.59 21.06
C HIS A 67 4.89 -23.86 20.94
N CYS A 68 5.69 -22.84 20.63
CA CYS A 68 7.11 -22.99 20.31
C CYS A 68 8.07 -22.67 21.47
N GLY A 69 7.61 -21.97 22.51
CA GLY A 69 8.53 -21.25 23.39
C GLY A 69 9.23 -20.13 22.63
N ASP A 70 10.38 -19.69 23.13
CA ASP A 70 11.25 -18.81 22.34
C ASP A 70 11.81 -19.56 21.11
N LEU A 71 12.24 -18.82 20.09
CA LEU A 71 12.81 -19.41 18.87
C LEU A 71 14.32 -19.19 18.84
N ARG A 72 15.10 -20.26 18.79
CA ARG A 72 16.56 -20.18 18.65
C ARG A 72 16.95 -20.13 17.18
N LEU A 73 17.74 -19.13 16.82
CA LEU A 73 18.37 -18.96 15.52
C LEU A 73 19.84 -19.32 15.66
N ASP A 74 20.25 -20.41 15.04
CA ASP A 74 21.63 -20.87 15.01
C ASP A 74 22.00 -21.38 13.60
N LYS A 75 23.21 -21.92 13.46
CA LYS A 75 23.70 -22.48 12.18
C LYS A 75 22.81 -23.60 11.60
N ASN A 76 22.00 -24.26 12.42
CA ASN A 76 21.10 -25.33 12.01
C ASN A 76 19.72 -24.80 11.61
N GLY A 77 19.42 -23.52 11.86
CA GLY A 77 18.18 -22.89 11.44
C GLY A 77 17.40 -22.20 12.54
N ILE A 78 16.07 -22.17 12.35
CA ILE A 78 15.09 -21.69 13.32
C ILE A 78 14.50 -22.88 14.04
N THR A 79 14.83 -23.03 15.33
CA THR A 79 14.40 -24.15 16.16
C THR A 79 13.57 -23.66 17.35
N PRO A 80 12.39 -24.22 17.62
CA PRO A 80 11.66 -23.96 18.86
C PRO A 80 12.46 -24.36 20.10
N GLU A 81 12.35 -23.61 21.19
CA GLU A 81 12.96 -24.04 22.47
C GLU A 81 12.11 -25.06 23.22
N LYS A 82 10.79 -24.94 23.14
CA LYS A 82 9.86 -25.91 23.72
C LYS A 82 9.81 -27.13 22.80
N GLU A 83 10.00 -28.36 23.30
CA GLU A 83 9.81 -29.61 22.53
C GLU A 83 10.30 -29.56 21.05
N PRO A 84 11.59 -29.26 20.79
CA PRO A 84 12.14 -29.09 19.44
C PRO A 84 12.03 -30.35 18.57
N GLU A 85 11.97 -31.52 19.18
CA GLU A 85 11.86 -32.82 18.51
C GLU A 85 10.44 -33.14 18.02
N LYS A 86 9.43 -32.34 18.40
CA LYS A 86 8.03 -32.56 18.02
C LYS A 86 7.60 -31.63 16.89
N ALA A 87 6.93 -32.20 15.88
CA ALA A 87 6.23 -31.43 14.87
C ALA A 87 5.10 -30.61 15.50
N LYS A 88 4.91 -29.38 15.00
CA LYS A 88 3.90 -28.45 15.53
C LYS A 88 3.06 -27.94 14.40
N ASN A 89 1.76 -27.80 14.65
CA ASN A 89 0.80 -27.29 13.68
C ASN A 89 -0.28 -26.49 14.41
N PHE A 90 -0.33 -25.17 14.19
CA PHE A 90 -1.24 -24.27 14.91
C PHE A 90 -1.61 -23.04 14.07
N LEU A 91 -2.74 -22.42 14.37
CA LEU A 91 -3.16 -21.16 13.75
C LEU A 91 -2.57 -19.96 14.48
N ILE A 92 -2.12 -18.93 13.75
CA ILE A 92 -1.84 -17.61 14.33
C ILE A 92 -3.06 -16.68 14.19
N ALA A 93 -2.97 -15.41 14.64
CA ALA A 93 -4.09 -14.49 14.51
C ALA A 93 -4.30 -14.13 13.02
N GLY A 94 -5.44 -14.59 12.48
CA GLY A 94 -5.79 -14.53 11.05
C GLY A 94 -5.96 -15.94 10.46
N PRO A 95 -6.31 -16.06 9.17
CA PRO A 95 -6.47 -17.34 8.48
C PRO A 95 -5.10 -17.87 7.98
N VAL A 96 -4.13 -18.00 8.90
CA VAL A 96 -2.76 -18.44 8.59
C VAL A 96 -2.39 -19.59 9.50
N SER A 97 -2.12 -20.74 8.89
CA SER A 97 -1.58 -21.92 9.59
C SER A 97 -0.06 -21.86 9.69
N VAL A 98 0.49 -22.35 10.78
CA VAL A 98 1.91 -22.38 11.07
C VAL A 98 2.32 -23.80 11.40
N THR A 99 3.24 -24.33 10.59
CA THR A 99 3.74 -25.71 10.70
C THR A 99 5.25 -25.73 10.87
N TYR A 100 5.72 -26.35 11.95
CA TYR A 100 7.13 -26.65 12.20
C TYR A 100 7.37 -28.15 12.03
N LEU A 101 8.41 -28.49 11.28
CA LEU A 101 8.89 -29.87 11.11
C LEU A 101 10.33 -30.01 11.64
N PRO A 102 10.57 -30.89 12.62
CA PRO A 102 11.92 -31.32 12.99
C PRO A 102 12.67 -31.86 11.76
N PRO A 103 14.02 -31.74 11.70
CA PRO A 103 14.80 -32.18 10.54
C PRO A 103 14.62 -33.66 10.17
N GLU A 104 14.30 -34.50 11.16
CA GLU A 104 14.08 -35.95 10.99
C GLU A 104 12.64 -36.28 10.54
N CYS A 105 11.75 -35.29 10.47
CA CYS A 105 10.33 -35.50 10.19
C CYS A 105 10.02 -35.36 8.69
N ASP A 106 9.74 -36.49 8.04
CA ASP A 106 9.48 -36.57 6.59
C ASP A 106 7.99 -36.60 6.22
N VAL A 107 7.10 -36.42 7.20
CA VAL A 107 5.65 -36.50 7.02
C VAL A 107 5.00 -35.22 7.52
N LEU A 108 4.13 -34.63 6.68
CA LEU A 108 3.31 -33.49 7.10
C LEU A 108 2.24 -33.95 8.09
N PRO A 109 1.96 -33.16 9.14
CA PRO A 109 0.84 -33.42 10.04
C PRO A 109 -0.47 -33.57 9.25
N GLU A 110 -1.32 -34.49 9.70
CA GLU A 110 -2.67 -34.60 9.15
C GLU A 110 -3.40 -33.26 9.34
N LYS A 111 -4.02 -32.75 8.27
CA LYS A 111 -4.64 -31.41 8.23
C LYS A 111 -3.67 -30.28 8.61
N PHE A 112 -2.46 -30.29 8.06
CA PHE A 112 -1.49 -29.18 8.21
C PHE A 112 -2.07 -27.82 7.76
N ASP A 113 -2.99 -27.81 6.79
CA ASP A 113 -3.60 -26.58 6.30
C ASP A 113 -4.56 -25.94 7.32
N GLN A 114 -5.08 -26.73 8.27
CA GLN A 114 -6.08 -26.33 9.25
C GLN A 114 -7.28 -25.57 8.63
N GLY A 115 -7.64 -25.91 7.39
CA GLY A 115 -8.69 -25.24 6.63
C GLY A 115 -8.35 -23.81 6.17
N CYS A 116 -7.09 -23.40 6.24
CA CYS A 116 -6.60 -22.10 5.77
C CYS A 116 -6.09 -22.18 4.32
N ASP A 117 -6.25 -21.08 3.59
CA ASP A 117 -5.75 -20.97 2.21
C ASP A 117 -4.25 -20.63 2.13
N MET A 118 -3.62 -20.32 3.26
CA MET A 118 -2.20 -20.01 3.33
C MET A 118 -1.60 -20.32 4.70
N GLY A 119 -0.29 -20.50 4.72
CA GLY A 119 0.44 -20.73 5.96
C GLY A 119 1.94 -20.64 5.80
N ILE A 120 2.64 -20.84 6.93
CA ILE A 120 4.09 -20.86 7.02
C ILE A 120 4.51 -22.29 7.36
N LEU A 121 5.47 -22.82 6.61
CA LEU A 121 6.09 -24.11 6.86
C LEU A 121 7.59 -23.88 7.04
N TRP A 122 8.18 -24.36 8.13
CA TRP A 122 9.63 -24.34 8.27
C TRP A 122 10.21 -25.62 8.87
N SER A 123 11.45 -25.90 8.47
CA SER A 123 12.25 -27.02 8.97
C SER A 123 13.73 -26.62 8.94
N GLY A 124 14.37 -26.60 10.11
CA GLY A 124 15.75 -26.12 10.24
C GLY A 124 15.92 -24.72 9.63
N ALA A 125 16.86 -24.57 8.69
CA ALA A 125 17.16 -23.32 8.03
C ALA A 125 16.24 -23.00 6.83
N HIS A 126 15.26 -23.85 6.53
CA HIS A 126 14.36 -23.68 5.39
C HIS A 126 13.01 -23.15 5.87
N VAL A 127 12.58 -22.03 5.32
CA VAL A 127 11.29 -21.39 5.65
C VAL A 127 10.55 -21.12 4.34
N ALA A 128 9.29 -21.49 4.27
CA ALA A 128 8.43 -21.21 3.13
C ALA A 128 7.06 -20.72 3.56
N VAL A 129 6.46 -19.89 2.70
CA VAL A 129 5.03 -19.60 2.75
C VAL A 129 4.36 -20.52 1.74
N TRP A 130 3.35 -21.27 2.18
CA TRP A 130 2.51 -22.05 1.29
C TRP A 130 1.18 -21.35 1.05
N ARG A 131 0.61 -21.59 -0.12
CA ARG A 131 -0.74 -21.16 -0.49
C ARG A 131 -1.49 -22.34 -1.11
N LYS A 132 -2.71 -22.58 -0.67
CA LYS A 132 -3.62 -23.57 -1.24
C LYS A 132 -4.16 -23.05 -2.58
N ASN A 133 -4.08 -23.90 -3.59
CA ASN A 133 -4.68 -23.70 -4.91
C ASN A 133 -5.97 -24.52 -5.01
N ALA A 134 -6.63 -24.46 -6.17
CA ALA A 134 -7.70 -25.40 -6.48
C ALA A 134 -7.20 -26.87 -6.42
N GLU A 135 -8.11 -27.80 -6.13
CA GLU A 135 -7.86 -29.25 -6.15
C GLU A 135 -6.88 -29.78 -5.07
N ASP A 136 -6.85 -29.16 -3.88
CA ASP A 136 -5.99 -29.57 -2.75
C ASP A 136 -4.49 -29.64 -3.08
N ARG A 137 -4.06 -28.77 -4.00
CA ARG A 137 -2.65 -28.58 -4.33
C ARG A 137 -2.13 -27.28 -3.75
N TYR A 138 -0.81 -27.19 -3.61
CA TYR A 138 -0.17 -26.08 -2.91
C TYR A 138 0.86 -25.38 -3.79
N THR A 139 1.16 -24.13 -3.49
CA THR A 139 2.31 -23.40 -4.02
C THR A 139 3.23 -23.05 -2.86
N LEU A 140 4.52 -23.38 -2.96
CA LEU A 140 5.53 -22.98 -1.98
C LEU A 140 6.34 -21.77 -2.47
N SER A 141 6.44 -20.75 -1.63
CA SER A 141 7.32 -19.60 -1.80
C SER A 141 8.38 -19.63 -0.71
N VAL A 142 9.59 -20.09 -1.05
CA VAL A 142 10.69 -20.25 -0.09
C VAL A 142 11.35 -18.90 0.19
N MET A 143 11.48 -18.55 1.46
CA MET A 143 12.21 -17.37 1.92
C MET A 143 13.72 -17.60 1.74
N GLY A 144 14.38 -16.78 0.94
CA GLY A 144 15.81 -16.93 0.61
C GLY A 144 16.17 -16.48 -0.80
N ASN A 145 15.19 -16.48 -1.71
CA ASN A 145 15.32 -15.85 -3.03
C ASN A 145 14.49 -14.57 -3.09
N ILE A 146 15.12 -13.45 -3.49
CA ILE A 146 14.48 -12.14 -3.72
C ILE A 146 13.48 -12.21 -4.89
N ALA A 147 13.58 -13.24 -5.73
CA ALA A 147 12.53 -13.65 -6.66
C ALA A 147 11.80 -14.87 -6.09
N PRO A 148 10.46 -14.90 -6.06
CA PRO A 148 9.76 -16.13 -5.75
C PRO A 148 10.20 -17.19 -6.77
N GLN A 149 11.00 -18.17 -6.34
CA GLN A 149 11.20 -19.42 -7.10
C GLN A 149 9.96 -20.31 -6.94
N SER A 150 8.77 -19.73 -7.00
CA SER A 150 7.63 -20.47 -7.51
C SER A 150 7.72 -20.34 -9.03
N ASN A 151 8.42 -21.28 -9.68
CA ASN A 151 7.77 -21.81 -10.87
C ASN A 151 6.38 -22.19 -10.38
N GLY A 152 5.29 -21.57 -10.84
CA GLY A 152 3.92 -21.73 -10.35
C GLY A 152 3.34 -23.14 -10.48
N LYS A 153 4.17 -24.16 -10.25
CA LYS A 153 3.88 -25.57 -10.18
C LYS A 153 3.16 -25.80 -8.86
N SER A 154 1.86 -25.99 -9.00
CA SER A 154 1.02 -26.61 -8.00
C SER A 154 1.63 -27.97 -7.62
N ILE A 155 1.80 -28.26 -6.34
CA ILE A 155 2.46 -29.47 -5.82
C ILE A 155 1.52 -30.22 -4.89
N ALA A 156 1.70 -31.54 -4.78
CA ALA A 156 0.99 -32.35 -3.82
C ALA A 156 1.55 -32.11 -2.40
N PRO A 157 0.76 -32.32 -1.33
CA PRO A 157 1.24 -32.19 0.05
C PRO A 157 2.52 -32.97 0.34
N GLU A 158 2.58 -34.22 -0.12
CA GLU A 158 3.70 -35.14 0.08
C GLU A 158 5.02 -34.65 -0.52
N ASP A 159 4.98 -33.82 -1.56
CA ASP A 159 6.18 -33.23 -2.18
C ASP A 159 6.65 -31.95 -1.48
N MET A 160 5.84 -31.35 -0.59
CA MET A 160 6.14 -30.05 0.02
C MET A 160 7.40 -30.07 0.88
N ILE A 161 7.60 -31.13 1.66
CA ILE A 161 8.76 -31.27 2.55
C ILE A 161 10.03 -31.38 1.71
N LYS A 162 9.98 -32.20 0.67
CA LYS A 162 11.10 -32.38 -0.26
C LYS A 162 11.46 -31.05 -0.91
N GLN A 163 10.48 -30.34 -1.46
CA GLN A 163 10.73 -29.04 -2.10
C GLN A 163 11.23 -27.97 -1.13
N LEU A 164 10.77 -27.98 0.12
CA LEU A 164 11.28 -27.08 1.15
C LEU A 164 12.77 -27.32 1.44
N ARG A 165 13.18 -28.58 1.56
CA ARG A 165 14.56 -28.97 1.87
C ARG A 165 15.52 -28.85 0.68
N ASP A 166 15.02 -29.06 -0.53
CA ASP A 166 15.80 -28.86 -1.77
C ASP A 166 16.07 -27.37 -2.04
N ALA A 167 15.33 -26.47 -1.41
CA ALA A 167 15.49 -25.04 -1.58
C ALA A 167 16.70 -24.49 -0.80
N PRO A 168 17.33 -23.39 -1.27
CA PRO A 168 18.47 -22.82 -0.57
C PRO A 168 18.08 -22.40 0.86
N PRO A 169 18.90 -22.72 1.87
CA PRO A 169 18.62 -22.35 3.26
C PRO A 169 18.64 -20.83 3.42
N VAL A 170 17.85 -20.33 4.37
CA VAL A 170 17.89 -18.92 4.78
C VAL A 170 19.28 -18.63 5.33
N LYS A 171 19.94 -17.61 4.80
CA LYS A 171 21.22 -17.12 5.34
C LYS A 171 20.96 -16.50 6.72
N LEU A 172 21.28 -17.26 7.76
CA LEU A 172 21.22 -16.79 9.14
C LEU A 172 22.56 -16.13 9.52
N PRO A 173 22.58 -15.23 10.52
CA PRO A 173 23.81 -14.56 10.94
C PRO A 173 24.88 -15.58 11.33
N GLU A 174 26.06 -15.50 10.73
CA GLU A 174 27.24 -16.25 11.18
C GLU A 174 27.71 -15.63 12.51
N GLY A 175 27.25 -16.19 13.63
CA GLY A 175 27.56 -15.69 14.97
C GLY A 175 26.92 -16.52 16.08
N ASP A 176 27.06 -16.07 17.32
CA ASP A 176 26.43 -16.71 18.48
C ASP A 176 24.92 -16.90 18.29
N SER A 177 24.42 -18.04 18.75
CA SER A 177 23.00 -18.38 18.66
C SER A 177 22.13 -17.25 19.20
N GLN A 178 21.22 -16.74 18.37
CA GLN A 178 20.30 -15.68 18.78
C GLN A 178 18.96 -16.28 19.18
N VAL A 179 18.52 -16.01 20.40
CA VAL A 179 17.16 -16.36 20.82
C VAL A 179 16.22 -15.20 20.46
N LEU A 180 15.22 -15.47 19.62
CA LEU A 180 14.08 -14.60 19.33
C LEU A 180 13.05 -14.76 20.45
N THR A 181 13.19 -13.90 21.45
CA THR A 181 12.24 -13.79 22.55
C THR A 181 10.98 -13.03 22.12
N TYR A 182 9.92 -13.11 22.92
CA TYR A 182 8.70 -12.31 22.75
C TYR A 182 8.97 -10.83 22.43
N ASN A 183 9.91 -10.20 23.15
CA ASN A 183 10.27 -8.79 22.97
C ASN A 183 10.91 -8.54 21.60
N LYS A 184 11.77 -9.44 21.12
CA LYS A 184 12.40 -9.34 19.79
C LYS A 184 11.38 -9.56 18.68
N LEU A 185 10.48 -10.54 18.82
CA LEU A 185 9.38 -10.77 17.89
C LEU A 185 8.44 -9.55 17.82
N THR A 186 8.17 -8.92 18.96
CA THR A 186 7.40 -7.67 19.02
C THR A 186 8.13 -6.54 18.29
N ALA A 187 9.45 -6.40 18.45
CA ALA A 187 10.22 -5.40 17.72
C ALA A 187 10.22 -5.64 16.21
N LEU A 188 10.37 -6.89 15.77
CA LEU A 188 10.26 -7.27 14.36
C LEU A 188 8.86 -6.97 13.80
N SER A 189 7.79 -7.25 14.55
CA SER A 189 6.43 -6.94 14.11
C SER A 189 6.21 -5.44 13.86
N LYS A 190 6.83 -4.57 14.68
CA LYS A 190 6.78 -3.11 14.46
C LYS A 190 7.50 -2.72 13.16
N LEU A 191 8.63 -3.34 12.86
CA LEU A 191 9.35 -3.10 11.60
C LEU A 191 8.50 -3.53 10.39
N VAL A 192 7.83 -4.68 10.47
CA VAL A 192 6.90 -5.14 9.43
C VAL A 192 5.73 -4.16 9.25
N GLN A 193 5.16 -3.64 10.33
CA GLN A 193 4.10 -2.62 10.27
C GLN A 193 4.56 -1.33 9.59
N VAL A 194 5.76 -0.84 9.90
CA VAL A 194 6.34 0.34 9.22
C VAL A 194 6.52 0.07 7.73
N MET A 195 7.06 -1.10 7.37
CA MET A 195 7.20 -1.51 5.96
C MET A 195 5.85 -1.60 5.25
N ALA A 196 4.81 -2.10 5.93
CA ALA A 196 3.46 -2.15 5.37
C ALA A 196 2.91 -0.74 5.07
N VAL A 197 3.13 0.24 5.97
CA VAL A 197 2.73 1.64 5.71
C VAL A 197 3.48 2.22 4.50
N LEU A 198 4.78 1.93 4.36
CA LEU A 198 5.55 2.37 3.20
C LEU A 198 5.07 1.73 1.90
N MET A 199 4.70 0.45 1.94
CA MET A 199 4.13 -0.26 0.78
C MET A 199 2.77 0.31 0.38
N ILE A 200 1.90 0.64 1.34
CA ILE A 200 0.63 1.35 1.09
C ILE A 200 0.92 2.70 0.42
N ALA A 201 1.91 3.44 0.91
CA ALA A 201 2.28 4.72 0.31
C ALA A 201 2.73 4.58 -1.14
N LEU A 202 3.58 3.58 -1.43
CA LEU A 202 4.05 3.32 -2.79
C LEU A 202 2.89 2.92 -3.70
N PHE A 203 2.02 2.02 -3.23
CA PHE A 203 0.87 1.54 -3.99
C PHE A 203 -0.11 2.68 -4.33
N ASN A 204 -0.52 3.47 -3.33
CA ASN A 204 -1.40 4.62 -3.51
C ASN A 204 -0.80 5.64 -4.49
N LEU A 205 0.51 5.90 -4.39
CA LEU A 205 1.20 6.80 -5.29
C LEU A 205 1.11 6.33 -6.75
N THR A 206 1.38 5.03 -6.98
CA THR A 206 1.28 4.43 -8.32
C THR A 206 -0.15 4.55 -8.86
N GLN A 207 -1.16 4.25 -8.06
CA GLN A 207 -2.57 4.39 -8.46
C GLN A 207 -2.92 5.83 -8.84
N ILE A 208 -2.51 6.81 -8.03
CA ILE A 208 -2.75 8.23 -8.30
C ILE A 208 -2.13 8.66 -9.64
N PHE A 209 -0.91 8.22 -9.94
CA PHE A 209 -0.30 8.50 -11.24
C PHE A 209 -1.08 7.89 -12.40
N ILE A 210 -1.58 6.66 -12.25
CA ILE A 210 -2.43 6.01 -13.25
C ILE A 210 -3.70 6.84 -13.49
N TYR A 211 -4.39 7.28 -12.44
CA TYR A 211 -5.61 8.07 -12.57
C TYR A 211 -5.36 9.44 -13.21
N ILE A 212 -4.30 10.15 -12.81
CA ILE A 212 -3.92 11.42 -13.44
C ILE A 212 -3.59 11.22 -14.92
N ALA A 213 -2.85 10.15 -15.27
CA ALA A 213 -2.51 9.82 -16.65
C ALA A 213 -3.76 9.48 -17.48
N MET A 214 -4.66 8.66 -16.94
CA MET A 214 -5.93 8.30 -17.57
C MET A 214 -6.77 9.55 -17.83
N PHE A 215 -6.88 10.45 -16.84
CA PHE A 215 -7.63 11.69 -16.98
C PHE A 215 -6.99 12.63 -18.02
N ALA A 216 -5.68 12.83 -17.95
CA ALA A 216 -4.95 13.61 -18.96
C ALA A 216 -5.13 13.03 -20.37
N GLY A 217 -5.16 11.70 -20.50
CA GLY A 217 -5.43 10.99 -21.75
C GLY A 217 -6.84 11.26 -22.29
N VAL A 218 -7.87 11.08 -21.47
CA VAL A 218 -9.27 11.36 -21.85
C VAL A 218 -9.43 12.82 -22.30
N PHE A 219 -8.85 13.77 -21.56
CA PHE A 219 -8.89 15.18 -21.94
C PHE A 219 -8.10 15.50 -23.21
N ALA A 220 -6.95 14.85 -23.42
CA ALA A 220 -6.19 15.00 -24.64
C ALA A 220 -6.97 14.47 -25.87
N LEU A 221 -7.76 13.41 -25.71
CA LEU A 221 -8.62 12.86 -26.76
C LEU A 221 -9.84 13.74 -27.01
N MET A 222 -10.57 14.16 -25.97
CA MET A 222 -11.75 15.01 -26.10
C MET A 222 -11.44 16.43 -26.61
N GLY A 223 -10.24 16.94 -26.33
CA GLY A 223 -9.79 18.25 -26.77
C GLY A 223 -9.13 18.26 -28.15
N MET A 224 -9.18 17.16 -28.92
CA MET A 224 -8.64 17.10 -30.28
C MET A 224 -9.61 17.83 -31.23
N GLY A 225 -9.27 19.06 -31.63
CA GLY A 225 -10.07 19.86 -32.58
C GLY A 225 -10.72 21.14 -32.03
N ARG A 226 -10.55 21.49 -30.74
CA ARG A 226 -10.96 22.79 -30.19
C ARG A 226 -9.73 23.63 -29.82
N PRO A 227 -9.71 24.95 -30.05
CA PRO A 227 -8.64 25.82 -29.56
C PRO A 227 -8.55 25.70 -28.04
N ARG A 228 -7.48 25.05 -27.56
CA ARG A 228 -7.31 24.73 -26.14
C ARG A 228 -6.96 25.98 -25.36
N ARG A 229 -7.87 26.39 -24.47
CA ARG A 229 -7.70 27.55 -23.57
C ARG A 229 -6.75 27.26 -22.39
N ILE A 230 -6.47 25.98 -22.08
CA ILE A 230 -5.58 25.51 -21.01
C ILE A 230 -4.59 24.48 -21.58
N LYS A 231 -3.30 24.61 -21.25
CA LYS A 231 -2.25 23.67 -21.66
C LYS A 231 -2.36 22.35 -20.89
N VAL A 232 -2.01 21.21 -21.51
CA VAL A 232 -2.05 19.88 -20.88
C VAL A 232 -1.29 19.84 -19.56
N GLY A 233 -0.10 20.45 -19.50
CA GLY A 233 0.67 20.51 -18.25
C GLY A 233 0.02 21.34 -17.14
N GLU A 234 -0.79 22.35 -17.48
CA GLU A 234 -1.60 23.09 -16.50
C GLU A 234 -2.77 22.23 -16.00
N MET A 235 -3.41 21.46 -16.88
CA MET A 235 -4.45 20.49 -16.49
C MET A 235 -3.92 19.43 -15.54
N VAL A 236 -2.76 18.84 -15.81
CA VAL A 236 -2.15 17.84 -14.91
C VAL A 236 -1.92 18.43 -13.53
N LYS A 237 -1.43 19.68 -13.44
CA LYS A 237 -1.26 20.38 -12.17
C LYS A 237 -2.59 20.60 -11.45
N LEU A 238 -3.61 21.07 -12.16
CA LEU A 238 -4.96 21.26 -11.62
C LEU A 238 -5.54 19.93 -11.11
N ALA A 239 -5.37 18.83 -11.84
CA ALA A 239 -5.85 17.50 -11.45
C ALA A 239 -5.18 16.99 -10.18
N ILE A 240 -3.85 17.15 -10.06
CA ILE A 240 -3.11 16.81 -8.84
C ILE A 240 -3.69 17.55 -7.63
N TYR A 241 -3.83 18.86 -7.72
CA TYR A 241 -4.34 19.67 -6.61
C TYR A 241 -5.83 19.46 -6.34
N ALA A 242 -6.62 19.14 -7.37
CA ALA A 242 -8.02 18.75 -7.19
C ALA A 242 -8.16 17.40 -6.49
N GLY A 243 -7.15 16.54 -6.62
CA GLY A 243 -7.07 15.28 -5.89
C GLY A 243 -6.84 15.45 -4.38
N PHE A 244 -6.34 16.58 -3.88
CA PHE A 244 -5.95 16.69 -2.47
C PHE A 244 -7.12 16.49 -1.49
N PRO A 245 -8.28 17.15 -1.63
CA PRO A 245 -9.42 16.88 -0.77
C PRO A 245 -9.91 15.43 -0.87
N ALA A 246 -9.96 14.89 -2.09
CA ALA A 246 -10.40 13.51 -2.34
C ALA A 246 -9.45 12.48 -1.70
N MET A 247 -8.14 12.72 -1.75
CA MET A 247 -7.13 11.90 -1.08
C MET A 247 -7.31 11.90 0.44
N LEU A 248 -7.57 13.06 1.06
CA LEU A 248 -7.83 13.14 2.50
C LEU A 248 -9.08 12.34 2.88
N ILE A 249 -10.19 12.59 2.19
CA ILE A 249 -11.47 11.94 2.48
C ILE A 249 -11.34 10.42 2.26
N GLY A 250 -10.72 9.99 1.16
CA GLY A 250 -10.50 8.58 0.86
C GLY A 250 -9.61 7.90 1.89
N SER A 251 -8.57 8.59 2.37
CA SER A 251 -7.68 8.07 3.42
C SER A 251 -8.40 7.90 4.75
N VAL A 252 -9.25 8.86 5.12
CA VAL A 252 -10.07 8.76 6.34
C VAL A 252 -11.12 7.66 6.19
N ALA A 253 -11.80 7.56 5.06
CA ALA A 253 -12.79 6.51 4.80
C ALA A 253 -12.16 5.11 4.88
N THR A 254 -10.97 4.95 4.30
CA THR A 254 -10.19 3.70 4.35
C THR A 254 -9.70 3.41 5.78
N ALA A 255 -9.21 4.42 6.49
CA ALA A 255 -8.79 4.31 7.89
C ALA A 255 -9.96 3.85 8.80
N LEU A 256 -11.18 4.26 8.49
CA LEU A 256 -12.40 3.89 9.21
C LEU A 256 -13.07 2.62 8.68
N ARG A 257 -12.54 2.00 7.60
CA ARG A 257 -13.06 0.78 6.97
C ARG A 257 -14.53 0.88 6.57
N LEU A 258 -14.90 1.99 5.94
CA LEU A 258 -16.27 2.17 5.47
C LEU A 258 -16.55 1.22 4.29
N PRO A 259 -17.54 0.30 4.38
CA PRO A 259 -17.70 -0.84 3.46
C PRO A 259 -18.11 -0.47 2.02
N LEU A 260 -18.36 0.81 1.73
CA LEU A 260 -18.76 1.31 0.40
C LEU A 260 -17.85 2.43 -0.11
N LEU A 261 -16.84 2.84 0.67
CA LEU A 261 -16.03 4.03 0.38
C LEU A 261 -14.55 3.65 0.41
N ASP A 262 -14.16 2.81 -0.56
CA ASP A 262 -12.77 2.50 -0.82
C ASP A 262 -12.01 3.75 -1.32
N PHE A 263 -10.70 3.79 -1.04
CA PHE A 263 -9.83 4.91 -1.43
C PHE A 263 -9.99 5.26 -2.92
N ASP A 264 -9.95 4.25 -3.79
CA ASP A 264 -10.03 4.41 -5.24
C ASP A 264 -11.33 5.08 -5.68
N MET A 265 -12.46 4.61 -5.16
CA MET A 265 -13.77 5.15 -5.48
C MET A 265 -13.90 6.60 -5.03
N VAL A 266 -13.53 6.88 -3.77
CA VAL A 266 -13.60 8.23 -3.21
C VAL A 266 -12.65 9.18 -3.95
N TYR A 267 -11.45 8.72 -4.27
CA TYR A 267 -10.46 9.51 -4.98
C TYR A 267 -10.94 9.87 -6.38
N VAL A 268 -11.37 8.90 -7.18
CA VAL A 268 -11.80 9.13 -8.56
C VAL A 268 -13.03 10.04 -8.61
N LEU A 269 -14.06 9.75 -7.81
CA LEU A 269 -15.28 10.57 -7.78
C LEU A 269 -14.99 11.97 -7.24
N GLY A 270 -14.30 12.07 -6.11
CA GLY A 270 -13.99 13.34 -5.46
C GLY A 270 -13.11 14.23 -6.34
N MET A 271 -12.03 13.67 -6.91
CA MET A 271 -11.14 14.41 -7.80
C MET A 271 -11.88 14.88 -9.05
N THR A 272 -12.71 14.03 -9.66
CA THR A 272 -13.46 14.38 -10.87
C THR A 272 -14.45 15.53 -10.61
N ILE A 273 -15.27 15.41 -9.56
CA ILE A 273 -16.24 16.44 -9.16
C ILE A 273 -15.51 17.76 -8.87
N TYR A 274 -14.45 17.69 -8.06
CA TYR A 274 -13.75 18.89 -7.61
C TYR A 274 -13.00 19.57 -8.76
N LEU A 275 -12.43 18.79 -9.68
CA LEU A 275 -11.77 19.31 -10.87
C LEU A 275 -12.76 19.97 -11.84
N MET A 276 -13.95 19.39 -12.04
CA MET A 276 -15.01 20.04 -12.84
C MET A 276 -15.40 21.40 -12.25
N ILE A 277 -15.60 21.48 -10.93
CA ILE A 277 -15.93 22.74 -10.25
C ILE A 277 -14.78 23.76 -10.41
N ALA A 278 -13.53 23.32 -10.23
CA ALA A 278 -12.36 24.19 -10.36
C ALA A 278 -12.20 24.72 -11.79
N MET A 279 -12.38 23.86 -12.81
CA MET A 279 -12.32 24.27 -14.21
C MET A 279 -13.43 25.25 -14.57
N ASN A 280 -14.68 24.97 -14.21
CA ASN A 280 -15.81 25.87 -14.47
C ASN A 280 -15.59 27.26 -13.85
N ARG A 281 -15.05 27.31 -12.61
CA ARG A 281 -14.73 28.58 -11.94
C ARG A 281 -13.61 29.34 -12.65
N LEU A 282 -12.56 28.66 -13.10
CA LEU A 282 -11.46 29.26 -13.85
C LEU A 282 -11.91 29.81 -15.21
N GLU A 283 -12.78 29.09 -15.91
CA GLU A 283 -13.35 29.53 -17.19
C GLU A 283 -14.22 30.78 -17.01
N ARG A 284 -15.10 30.80 -15.99
CA ARG A 284 -15.95 31.96 -15.69
C ARG A 284 -15.15 33.21 -15.34
N ARG A 285 -14.15 33.09 -14.46
CA ARG A 285 -13.29 34.24 -14.09
C ARG A 285 -12.53 34.80 -15.30
N ARG A 286 -12.10 33.94 -16.21
CA ARG A 286 -11.45 34.39 -17.44
C ARG A 286 -12.44 35.13 -18.36
N GLN A 287 -13.66 34.64 -18.52
CA GLN A 287 -14.69 35.33 -19.29
C GLN A 287 -14.98 36.72 -18.70
N GLU A 288 -15.09 36.83 -17.38
CA GLU A 288 -15.28 38.11 -16.69
C GLU A 288 -14.11 39.08 -16.95
N GLN A 289 -12.87 38.60 -16.96
CA GLN A 289 -11.69 39.41 -17.32
C GLN A 289 -11.68 39.81 -18.81
N GLU A 290 -12.05 38.92 -19.72
CA GLU A 290 -12.15 39.22 -21.15
C GLU A 290 -13.24 40.27 -21.41
N TRP A 291 -14.38 40.20 -20.72
CA TRP A 291 -15.43 41.21 -20.78
C TRP A 291 -14.95 42.58 -20.26
N GLN A 292 -14.30 42.62 -19.10
CA GLN A 292 -13.74 43.86 -18.55
C GLN A 292 -12.70 44.51 -19.48
N ASN A 293 -11.86 43.70 -20.14
CA ASN A 293 -10.86 44.20 -21.07
C ASN A 293 -11.45 44.68 -22.40
N ASN A 294 -12.66 44.23 -22.75
CA ASN A 294 -13.36 44.59 -23.99
C ASN A 294 -14.43 45.67 -23.79
N GLU A 295 -14.66 46.16 -22.57
CA GLU A 295 -15.52 47.35 -22.36
C GLU A 295 -14.81 48.60 -22.92
N PRO A 296 -15.44 49.35 -23.83
CA PRO A 296 -14.85 50.59 -24.34
C PRO A 296 -14.69 51.58 -23.19
N PRO A 297 -13.58 52.36 -23.14
CA PRO A 297 -13.38 53.35 -22.10
C PRO A 297 -14.58 54.30 -22.06
N ALA A 298 -15.05 54.62 -20.85
CA ALA A 298 -16.25 55.43 -20.61
C ALA A 298 -16.21 56.86 -21.20
N ASN A 299 -15.12 57.24 -21.85
CA ASN A 299 -14.88 58.58 -22.40
C ASN A 299 -15.51 58.83 -23.78
N ASP A 300 -16.03 57.81 -24.46
CA ASP A 300 -16.71 57.97 -25.77
C ASP A 300 -18.26 58.06 -25.66
N ARG A 301 -18.81 58.22 -24.45
CA ARG A 301 -20.28 58.35 -24.24
C ARG A 301 -20.76 59.79 -23.99
N MET A 302 -19.91 60.80 -24.16
CA MET A 302 -20.28 62.22 -24.11
C MET A 302 -19.75 62.98 -25.34
N GLY A 303 -20.14 62.53 -26.53
CA GLY A 303 -20.01 63.27 -27.78
C GLY A 303 -21.38 63.43 -28.42
#